data_AF-A0A068NV60-F1
#
_entry.id   AF-A0A068NV60-F1
#
_cell.length_a   1.000
_cell.length_b   1.000
_cell.length_c   1.000
_cell.angle_alpha   90.00
_cell.angle_beta   90.00
_cell.angle_gamma   90.00
#
_symmetry.space_group_name_H-M   'P 1'
#
loop_
_entity.id
_entity.type
_entity.pdbx_description
1 polymer ?
#
loop_
_entity_poly.entity_id
_entity_poly.type
_entity_poly.pdbx_seq_one_letter_code
_entity_poly.pdbx_strand_id
1 'polypeptide(L)' 'MSIRTDPRQFKGLSKFVSLVLRHEPGLAGLELEVGGWVSVDRLIEGRRT' A
#
# COMPACT_ATOMS: atom_id res chain seq x y z
N MET A 1 -18.35 13.06 10.69
CA MET A 1 -17.70 11.74 10.51
C MET A 1 -16.52 11.66 11.46
N SER A 2 -16.64 11.00 12.61
CA SER A 2 -15.51 10.88 13.55
C SER A 2 -14.70 9.65 13.14
N ILE A 3 -13.56 9.86 12.49
CA ILE A 3 -12.64 8.77 12.13
C ILE A 3 -11.98 8.32 13.44
N ARG A 4 -12.43 7.19 13.99
CA ARG A 4 -11.71 6.52 15.08
C ARG A 4 -10.47 5.83 14.50
N THR A 5 -9.31 6.47 14.58
CA THR A 5 -8.01 5.89 14.20
C THR A 5 -7.44 5.08 15.36
N ASP A 6 -7.98 3.88 15.61
CA ASP A 6 -7.25 2.91 16.43
C ASP A 6 -6.07 2.37 15.60
N PRO A 7 -4.81 2.57 16.02
CA PRO A 7 -3.64 2.17 15.24
C PRO A 7 -3.57 0.67 14.98
N ARG A 8 -4.23 -0.16 15.82
CA ARG A 8 -4.31 -1.61 15.63
C ARG A 8 -5.09 -1.98 14.37
N GLN A 9 -6.06 -1.15 13.96
CA GLN A 9 -6.87 -1.40 12.75
C GLN A 9 -6.03 -1.29 11.47
N PHE A 10 -4.93 -0.53 11.48
CA PHE A 10 -4.10 -0.29 10.29
C PHE A 10 -2.83 -1.14 10.23
N LYS A 11 -2.56 -1.98 11.24
CA LYS A 11 -1.33 -2.79 11.29
C LYS A 11 -1.16 -3.68 10.04
N GLY A 12 -2.23 -4.31 9.59
CA GLY A 12 -2.21 -5.14 8.38
C GLY A 12 -1.95 -4.31 7.12
N LEU A 13 -2.61 -3.15 7.00
CA LEU A 13 -2.41 -2.23 5.88
C LEU A 13 -0.96 -1.70 5.85
N SER A 14 -0.40 -1.31 7.00
CA SER A 14 0.97 -0.81 7.10
C SER A 14 2.00 -1.87 6.69
N LYS A 15 1.78 -3.14 7.07
CA LYS A 15 2.59 -4.27 6.59
C LYS A 15 2.48 -4.47 5.09
N PHE A 16 1.26 -4.43 4.54
CA PHE A 16 1.04 -4.54 3.09
C PHE A 16 1.78 -3.43 2.34
N VAL A 17 1.60 -2.18 2.73
CA VAL A 17 2.28 -1.03 2.09
C VAL A 17 3.80 -1.18 2.15
N SER A 18 4.33 -1.61 3.31
CA SER A 18 5.77 -1.85 3.46
C SER A 18 6.26 -2.98 2.56
N LEU A 19 5.51 -4.07 2.45
CA LEU A 19 5.83 -5.20 1.58
C LEU A 19 5.90 -4.76 0.12
N VAL A 20 4.85 -4.10 -0.39
CA VAL A 20 4.78 -3.78 -1.82
C VAL A 20 5.68 -2.62 -2.23
N LEU A 21 5.87 -1.60 -1.38
CA LEU A 21 6.68 -0.43 -1.76
C LEU A 21 8.18 -0.62 -1.53
N ARG A 22 8.61 -1.61 -0.72
CA ARG A 22 10.03 -1.79 -0.36
C ARG A 22 10.61 -3.15 -0.73
N HIS A 23 9.77 -4.15 -0.97
CA HIS A 23 10.23 -5.51 -1.17
C HIS A 23 9.71 -6.07 -2.49
N GLU A 24 8.39 -6.16 -2.68
CA GLU A 24 7.79 -6.88 -3.81
C GLU A 24 6.58 -6.15 -4.41
N PRO A 25 6.81 -5.10 -5.23
CA PRO A 25 5.73 -4.35 -5.87
C PRO A 25 4.88 -5.20 -6.82
N GLY A 26 5.48 -6.24 -7.43
CA GLY A 26 4.78 -7.17 -8.32
C GLY A 26 3.63 -7.95 -7.68
N LEU A 27 3.63 -8.15 -6.36
CA LEU A 27 2.51 -8.81 -5.65
C LEU A 27 1.20 -8.02 -5.74
N ALA A 28 1.28 -6.72 -5.96
CA ALA A 28 0.13 -5.84 -6.14
C ALA A 28 -0.02 -5.37 -7.60
N GLY A 29 0.68 -6.01 -8.54
CA GLY A 29 0.70 -5.59 -9.95
C GLY A 29 1.28 -4.18 -10.16
N LEU A 30 2.13 -3.72 -9.24
CA LEU A 30 2.73 -2.39 -9.30
C LEU A 30 4.10 -2.45 -9.98
N GLU A 31 4.36 -1.44 -10.79
CA GLU A 31 5.70 -1.05 -11.21
C GLU A 31 6.02 0.29 -10.58
N LEU A 32 7.17 0.37 -9.89
CA LEU A 32 7.61 1.60 -9.27
C LEU A 32 8.37 2.45 -10.29
N GLU A 33 8.07 3.74 -10.30
CA GLU A 33 8.79 4.73 -11.09
C GLU A 33 10.20 4.97 -10.53
N VAL A 34 10.99 5.76 -11.26
CA VAL A 34 12.31 6.20 -10.82
C VAL A 34 12.21 6.82 -9.41
N GLY A 35 13.03 6.31 -8.49
CA GLY A 35 13.01 6.74 -7.09
C GLY A 35 12.03 5.99 -6.20
N GLY A 36 11.33 4.97 -6.70
CA GLY A 36 10.42 4.13 -5.91
C GLY A 36 9.02 4.71 -5.73
N TRP A 37 8.61 5.64 -6.60
CA TRP A 37 7.31 6.30 -6.54
C TRP A 37 6.23 5.48 -7.25
N VAL A 38 4.98 5.65 -6.83
CA VAL A 38 3.79 5.08 -7.47
C VAL A 38 2.58 5.95 -7.16
N SER A 39 1.59 5.98 -8.06
CA SER A 39 0.30 6.62 -7.78
C SER A 39 -0.43 5.94 -6.62
N VAL A 40 -1.04 6.73 -5.74
CA VAL A 40 -1.86 6.23 -4.63
C VAL A 40 -3.06 5.43 -5.14
N ASP A 41 -3.66 5.82 -6.26
CA ASP A 41 -4.80 5.10 -6.84
C ASP A 41 -4.40 3.69 -7.26
N ARG A 42 -3.22 3.54 -7.89
CA ARG A 42 -2.66 2.23 -8.26
C ARG A 42 -2.36 1.38 -7.02
N LEU A 43 -1.79 1.97 -5.98
CA LEU A 43 -1.52 1.27 -4.72
C LEU A 43 -2.82 0.77 -4.04
N ILE A 44 -3.90 1.54 -4.11
CA ILE A 44 -5.22 1.14 -3.58
C ILE A 44 -5.83 0.03 -4.44
N GLU A 45 -5.71 0.13 -5.77
CA GLU A 45 -6.19 -0.87 -6.73
C GLU A 45 -5.52 -2.24 -6.48
N GLY A 46 -4.19 -2.26 -6.36
CA GLY A 46 -3.43 -3.50 -6.15
C GLY A 46 -3.71 -4.25 -4.83
N ARG A 47 -4.40 -3.61 -3.86
CA ARG A 47 -4.87 -4.28 -2.63
C ARG A 47 -6.23 -4.97 -2.81
N ARG A 48 -7.01 -4.56 -3.81
CA ARG A 48 -8.39 -5.02 -4.02
C ARG A 48 -8.48 -6.30 -4.86
N THR A 49 -7.44 -6.57 -5.66
CA THR A 49 -7.17 -7.82 -6.38
C THR A 49 -6.64 -8.91 -5.47
#